data_AF-A0A4Q9VRF1-F1
#
_entry.id   AF-A0A4Q9VRF1-F1
#
_cell.length_a   1.000
_cell.length_b   1.000
_cell.length_c   1.000
_cell.angle_alpha   90.00
_cell.angle_beta   90.00
_cell.angle_gamma   90.00
#
_symmetry.space_group_name_H-M   'P 1'
#
loop_
_entity.id
_entity.type
_entity.pdbx_description
1 polymer ?
#
loop_
_entity_poly.entity_id
_entity_poly.type
_entity_poly.pdbx_seq_one_letter_code
_entity_poly.pdbx_strand_id
1 'polypeptide(L)'
;MTGNAGVSKKPSGEWVDPDDAPEWTDEMFERADLYVGETLIRRGRPKSATPKVAVNIRLSADVVARFKAGGRGWQTRIDAALKDWLAAHPEAG
;
A
#
# COMPACT_ATOMS: atom_id res chain seq x y z
N MET A 1 -43.13 60.15 13.14
CA MET A 1 -42.84 58.85 12.50
C MET A 1 -41.37 58.84 12.18
N THR A 2 -40.56 58.19 13.02
CA THR A 2 -39.09 58.25 12.98
C THR A 2 -38.56 57.13 12.07
N GLY A 3 -37.72 57.47 11.10
CA GLY A 3 -37.11 56.52 10.17
C GLY A 3 -36.10 55.61 10.86
N ASN A 4 -36.15 54.32 10.54
CA ASN A 4 -35.29 53.30 11.14
C ASN A 4 -34.13 52.98 10.18
N ALA A 5 -32.90 53.34 10.58
CA ALA A 5 -31.69 53.05 9.81
C ALA A 5 -31.24 51.61 10.06
N GLY A 6 -31.25 50.78 9.01
CA GLY A 6 -30.72 49.42 9.06
C GLY A 6 -29.20 49.43 9.05
N VAL A 7 -28.58 49.10 10.18
CA VAL A 7 -27.13 48.85 10.29
C VAL A 7 -26.84 47.43 9.77
N SER A 8 -26.18 47.33 8.62
CA SER A 8 -25.60 46.07 8.14
C SER A 8 -24.40 45.67 9.02
N LYS A 9 -24.53 44.54 9.72
CA LYS A 9 -23.45 43.94 10.51
C LYS A 9 -22.51 43.17 9.58
N LYS A 10 -21.28 43.64 9.38
CA LYS A 10 -20.22 42.86 8.69
C LYS A 10 -19.72 41.75 9.62
N PRO A 11 -19.50 40.51 9.14
CA PRO A 11 -18.90 39.45 9.95
C PRO A 11 -17.44 39.80 10.26
N SER A 12 -17.09 39.83 11.54
CA SER A 12 -15.76 40.12 12.09
C SER A 12 -14.89 38.87 12.11
N GLY A 13 -14.49 38.39 10.94
CA GLY A 13 -13.46 37.38 10.77
C GLY A 13 -12.43 37.90 9.77
N GLU A 14 -11.19 38.03 10.20
CA GLU A 14 -10.06 38.43 9.34
C GLU A 14 -9.82 37.30 8.35
N TRP A 15 -10.33 37.47 7.12
CA TRP A 15 -10.11 36.53 6.03
C TRP A 15 -8.64 36.62 5.65
N VAL A 16 -7.90 35.55 5.89
CA VAL A 16 -6.52 35.40 5.42
C VAL A 16 -6.56 35.02 3.95
N ASP A 17 -5.87 35.78 3.12
CA ASP A 17 -5.78 35.52 1.68
C ASP A 17 -5.13 34.14 1.46
N PRO A 18 -5.70 33.25 0.61
CA PRO A 18 -5.05 32.00 0.20
C PRO A 18 -3.62 32.18 -0.33
N ASP A 19 -3.29 33.36 -0.86
CA ASP A 19 -1.93 33.69 -1.33
C ASP A 19 -0.97 34.10 -0.19
N ASP A 20 -1.48 34.40 1.01
CA ASP A 20 -0.72 34.63 2.26
C ASP A 20 -0.57 33.33 3.09
N ALA A 21 -0.58 32.17 2.43
CA ALA A 21 -0.37 30.89 3.10
C ALA A 21 1.01 30.86 3.80
N PRO A 22 1.10 30.28 5.01
CA PRO A 22 2.38 30.18 5.70
C PRO A 22 3.36 29.31 4.91
N GLU A 23 4.64 29.71 4.97
CA GLU A 23 5.71 28.95 4.35
C GLU A 23 5.81 27.54 4.94
N TRP A 24 6.04 26.56 4.07
CA TRP A 24 6.19 25.17 4.47
C TRP A 24 7.52 24.98 5.19
N THR A 25 7.48 24.48 6.43
CA THR A 25 8.70 24.19 7.19
C THR A 25 9.26 22.81 6.86
N ASP A 26 10.55 22.61 7.10
CA ASP A 26 11.20 21.30 6.89
C ASP A 26 10.56 20.18 7.73
N GLU A 27 10.15 20.50 8.97
CA GLU A 27 9.43 19.56 9.85
C GLU A 27 8.06 19.16 9.29
N MET A 28 7.38 20.08 8.60
CA MET A 28 6.13 19.80 7.90
C MET A 28 6.36 18.87 6.72
N PHE A 29 7.42 19.10 5.93
CA PHE A 29 7.82 18.21 4.86
C PHE A 29 8.17 16.81 5.36
N GLU A 30 8.88 16.71 6.49
CA GLU A 30 9.30 15.43 7.06
C GLU A 30 8.11 14.55 7.48
N ARG A 31 7.03 15.18 7.94
CA ARG A 31 5.80 14.50 8.38
C ARG A 31 4.72 14.42 7.31
N ALA A 32 4.96 14.96 6.12
CA ALA A 32 3.97 15.01 5.05
C ALA A 32 3.70 13.62 4.46
N ASP A 33 2.42 13.30 4.33
CA ASP A 33 1.92 12.12 3.64
C ASP A 33 1.65 12.46 2.15
N LEU A 34 2.02 11.57 1.23
CA LEU A 34 1.76 11.76 -0.20
C LEU A 34 0.36 11.27 -0.57
N TYR A 35 -0.47 12.16 -1.09
CA TYR A 35 -1.80 11.84 -1.61
C TYR A 35 -1.88 12.02 -3.13
N VAL A 36 -2.64 11.16 -3.81
CA VAL A 36 -3.11 11.37 -5.19
C VAL A 36 -4.63 11.33 -5.16
N GLY A 37 -5.26 12.49 -5.40
CA GLY A 37 -6.68 12.68 -5.10
C GLY A 37 -6.95 12.46 -3.61
N GLU A 38 -7.93 11.63 -3.28
CA GLU A 38 -8.27 11.25 -1.90
C GLU A 38 -7.46 10.06 -1.36
N THR A 39 -6.54 9.49 -2.17
CA THR A 39 -5.83 8.25 -1.82
C THR A 39 -4.43 8.51 -1.28
N LEU A 40 -4.18 8.06 -0.05
CA LEU A 40 -2.84 8.04 0.56
C LEU A 40 -1.94 7.02 -0.15
N ILE A 41 -0.86 7.48 -0.77
CA ILE A 41 0.18 6.62 -1.34
C ILE A 41 1.12 6.16 -0.22
N ARG A 42 0.89 4.94 0.26
CA ARG A 42 1.82 4.31 1.20
C ARG A 42 3.12 3.91 0.50
N ARG A 43 4.24 4.32 1.09
CA ARG A 43 5.58 3.94 0.63
C ARG A 43 5.76 2.42 0.71
N GLY A 44 6.09 1.76 -0.39
CA GLY A 44 6.36 0.32 -0.45
C GLY A 44 5.88 -0.34 -1.75
N ARG A 45 6.28 -1.60 -1.99
CA ARG A 45 5.74 -2.40 -3.11
C ARG A 45 4.24 -2.63 -2.86
N PRO A 46 3.36 -2.44 -3.87
CA PRO A 46 1.94 -2.74 -3.74
C PRO A 46 1.74 -4.18 -3.23
N LYS A 47 0.82 -4.34 -2.28
CA LYS A 47 0.51 -5.64 -1.68
C LYS A 47 -0.06 -6.56 -2.77
N SER A 48 0.54 -7.74 -2.96
CA SER A 48 0.03 -8.74 -3.91
C SER A 48 -1.37 -9.18 -3.49
N ALA A 49 -2.31 -9.26 -4.44
CA ALA A 49 -3.67 -9.77 -4.19
C ALA A 49 -3.65 -11.23 -3.70
N THR A 50 -2.70 -12.02 -4.20
CA THR A 50 -2.46 -13.41 -3.81
C THR A 50 -1.01 -13.56 -3.36
N PRO A 51 -0.70 -13.31 -2.07
CA PRO A 51 0.64 -13.50 -1.54
C PRO A 51 0.95 -15.00 -1.41
N LYS A 52 2.22 -15.36 -1.56
CA LYS A 52 2.68 -16.71 -1.20
C LYS A 52 2.51 -16.92 0.31
N VAL A 53 1.95 -18.05 0.70
CA VAL A 53 1.83 -18.41 2.12
C VAL A 53 3.13 -19.04 2.57
N ALA A 54 3.74 -18.49 3.63
CA ALA A 54 4.90 -19.09 4.25
C ALA A 54 4.46 -20.32 5.05
N VAL A 55 4.85 -21.51 4.59
CA VAL A 55 4.57 -22.77 5.26
C VAL A 55 5.86 -23.41 5.76
N ASN A 56 5.83 -24.02 6.95
CA ASN A 56 6.92 -24.83 7.47
C ASN A 56 6.60 -26.30 7.21
N ILE A 57 7.14 -26.85 6.13
CA ILE A 57 6.99 -28.26 5.76
C ILE A 57 8.34 -28.96 5.76
N ARG A 58 8.35 -30.25 6.11
CA ARG A 58 9.53 -31.11 5.97
C ARG A 58 9.44 -31.87 4.67
N LEU A 59 10.49 -31.78 3.85
CA LEU A 59 10.64 -32.52 2.60
C LEU A 59 11.76 -33.56 2.78
N SER A 60 11.70 -34.64 2.00
CA SER A 60 12.75 -35.66 1.97
C SER A 60 14.10 -35.06 1.57
N ALA A 61 15.19 -35.57 2.17
CA ALA A 61 16.53 -35.01 2.01
C ALA A 61 17.03 -35.07 0.56
N ASP A 62 16.69 -36.15 -0.15
CA ASP A 62 17.01 -36.36 -1.57
C ASP A 62 16.32 -35.34 -2.49
N VAL A 63 15.05 -35.04 -2.22
CA VAL A 63 14.28 -34.01 -2.95
C VAL A 63 14.94 -32.65 -2.78
N VAL A 64 15.23 -32.25 -1.54
CA VAL A 64 15.88 -30.97 -1.25
C VAL A 64 17.26 -30.90 -1.91
N ALA A 65 18.05 -31.97 -1.84
CA ALA A 65 19.37 -32.04 -2.45
C ALA A 65 19.32 -31.86 -3.96
N ARG A 66 18.40 -32.55 -4.66
CA ARG A 66 18.21 -32.42 -6.12
C ARG A 66 17.86 -30.99 -6.53
N PHE A 67 16.90 -30.36 -5.85
CA PHE A 67 16.50 -28.99 -6.19
C PHE A 67 17.61 -27.98 -5.89
N LYS A 68 18.32 -28.13 -4.76
CA LYS A 68 19.46 -27.28 -4.39
C LYS A 68 20.63 -27.41 -5.35
N ALA A 69 20.90 -28.60 -5.89
CA ALA A 69 21.95 -28.81 -6.89
C ALA A 69 21.74 -27.94 -8.15
N GLY A 70 20.49 -27.63 -8.50
CA GLY A 70 20.16 -26.67 -9.57
C GLY A 70 20.42 -25.20 -9.23
N GLY A 71 21.02 -24.90 -8.07
CA GLY A 71 21.44 -23.55 -7.68
C GLY A 71 20.30 -22.61 -7.29
N ARG A 72 20.52 -21.31 -7.53
CA ARG A 72 19.60 -20.21 -7.15
C ARG A 72 18.19 -20.46 -7.69
N GLY A 73 17.18 -20.13 -6.89
CA GLY A 73 15.77 -20.29 -7.28
C GLY A 73 15.21 -21.70 -7.06
N TRP A 74 15.93 -22.59 -6.37
CA TRP A 74 15.44 -23.96 -6.10
C TRP A 74 14.09 -24.02 -5.38
N GLN A 75 13.81 -23.08 -4.47
CA GLN A 75 12.50 -22.97 -3.81
C GLN A 75 11.38 -22.62 -4.80
N THR A 76 11.64 -21.70 -5.74
CA THR A 76 10.69 -21.37 -6.81
C THR A 76 10.44 -22.56 -7.72
N ARG A 77 11.46 -23.37 -8.01
CA ARG A 77 11.29 -24.60 -8.79
C ARG A 77 10.48 -25.66 -8.05
N ILE A 78 10.62 -25.78 -6.72
CA ILE A 78 9.75 -26.65 -5.91
C ILE A 78 8.31 -26.17 -5.97
N ASP A 79 8.06 -24.87 -5.80
CA ASP A 79 6.72 -24.27 -5.92
C ASP A 79 6.09 -24.55 -7.30
N ALA A 80 6.86 -24.43 -8.38
CA ALA A 80 6.40 -24.76 -9.73
C ALA A 80 6.06 -26.26 -9.86
N ALA A 81 6.94 -27.16 -9.38
CA ALA A 81 6.70 -28.59 -9.45
C ALA A 81 5.43 -29.02 -8.68
N LEU A 82 5.14 -28.39 -7.54
CA LEU A 82 3.90 -28.64 -6.79
C LEU A 82 2.66 -28.19 -7.57
N LYS A 83 2.74 -27.05 -8.26
CA LYS A 83 1.64 -26.57 -9.13
C LYS A 83 1.41 -27.50 -10.31
N ASP A 84 2.48 -27.93 -10.96
CA ASP A 84 2.41 -28.87 -12.09
C ASP A 84 1.80 -30.20 -11.64
N TRP A 85 2.17 -30.68 -10.45
CA TRP A 85 1.59 -31.89 -9.87
C TRP A 85 0.08 -31.75 -9.63
N LEU A 86 -0.38 -30.63 -9.07
CA LEU A 86 -1.81 -30.34 -8.85
C LEU A 86 -2.58 -30.21 -10.18
N ALA A 87 -1.97 -29.60 -11.21
CA ALA A 87 -2.59 -29.49 -12.52
C ALA A 87 -2.75 -30.86 -13.22
N ALA A 88 -1.79 -31.78 -13.00
CA ALA A 88 -1.82 -33.14 -13.52
C ALA A 88 -2.75 -34.07 -12.72
N HIS A 89 -3.04 -33.75 -11.46
CA HIS A 89 -3.92 -34.52 -10.57
C HIS A 89 -5.06 -33.63 -10.10
N PRO A 90 -5.97 -33.23 -11.00
CA PRO A 90 -7.19 -32.58 -10.56
C PRO A 90 -7.91 -33.57 -9.64
N GLU A 91 -8.16 -33.15 -8.41
CA GLU A 91 -8.94 -33.93 -7.44
C GLU A 91 -10.22 -34.40 -8.15
N ALA A 92 -10.44 -35.71 -8.24
CA ALA A 92 -11.71 -36.23 -8.73
C ALA A 92 -12.75 -35.88 -7.66
N GLY A 93 -13.53 -34.81 -7.93
CA GLY A 93 -14.66 -34.40 -7.11
C GLY A 93 -15.75 -35.45 -7.05
#